data_AF-A0A1Y3VL70-F1
#
_entry.id   AF-A0A1Y3VL70-F1
#
_cell.length_a   1.000
_cell.length_b   1.000
_cell.length_c   1.000
_cell.angle_alpha   90.00
_cell.angle_beta   90.00
_cell.angle_gamma   90.00
#
_symmetry.space_group_name_H-M   'P 1'
#
loop_
_entity.id
_entity.type
_entity.pdbx_description
1 polymer ?
#
loop_
_entity_poly.entity_id
_entity_poly.type
_entity_poly.pdbx_seq_one_letter_code
_entity_poly.pdbx_strand_id
1 'polypeptide(L)'
;MLTLGALALSSCVKENDSYKDLLPVQPGMNIYNCAATQNRVAMQAANAGMRVAILAAEVAKQRAEGGEEVAVETVEDNNVLIYKKLFNSMTTIETVEEGYKLTFNKNYPMPDYFYLEGSLLIRTNGASELTEGATWNVEMQDDFKLYSYSSYGGSESQVNMEGGTTTITASAGGSCTIRIANIAASIENGKSGASNWSGSFVVRPADESVTLAYSSCKGKTFDVEGSAAGASLYANIYGTEPLNLSYSVSEGQYVGLQIVDGTEEAKFTSPLDYDTATYPASDVRCVWTNGQYRIYYNGYVYPKE
;
A
#
# COMPACT_ATOMS: atom_id res chain seq x y z
N MET A 1 11.39 1.07 22.13
CA MET A 1 10.68 0.35 21.06
C MET A 1 9.56 1.25 20.59
N LEU A 2 9.80 2.07 19.57
CA LEU A 2 8.76 2.89 18.94
C LEU A 2 7.98 1.97 18.02
N THR A 3 6.87 1.44 18.51
CA THR A 3 5.88 0.75 17.69
C THR A 3 5.16 1.81 16.86
N LEU A 4 5.51 1.94 15.57
CA LEU A 4 4.55 2.46 14.60
C LEU A 4 3.31 1.58 14.76
N GLY A 5 2.21 2.19 15.21
CA GLY A 5 1.05 1.47 15.73
C GLY A 5 0.65 0.34 14.78
N ALA A 6 0.80 -0.90 15.25
CA ALA A 6 0.03 -2.00 14.71
C ALA A 6 -1.43 -1.51 14.63
N LEU A 7 -2.08 -1.67 13.48
CA LEU A 7 -3.53 -1.57 13.42
C LEU A 7 -4.05 -2.48 14.51
N ALA A 8 -4.51 -1.88 15.61
CA ALA A 8 -4.95 -2.60 16.78
C ALA A 8 -6.21 -3.34 16.35
N LEU A 9 -6.06 -4.65 16.21
CA LEU A 9 -7.11 -5.64 16.02
C LEU A 9 -8.04 -5.58 17.24
N SER A 10 -8.87 -4.56 17.24
CA SER A 10 -9.86 -4.24 18.26
C SER A 10 -11.25 -4.41 17.65
N SER A 11 -11.46 -5.51 16.92
CA SER A 11 -12.80 -6.09 16.90
C SER A 11 -13.10 -6.47 18.35
N CYS A 12 -13.99 -5.72 19.00
CA CYS A 12 -14.41 -5.84 20.39
C CYS A 12 -14.19 -7.25 20.97
N VAL A 13 -13.05 -7.48 21.62
CA VAL A 13 -12.87 -8.65 22.47
C VAL A 13 -13.75 -8.38 23.68
N LYS A 14 -14.99 -8.87 23.63
CA LYS A 14 -15.82 -8.99 24.82
C LYS A 14 -14.98 -9.75 25.86
N GLU A 15 -14.99 -9.29 27.11
CA GLU A 15 -14.36 -9.97 28.24
C GLU A 15 -14.89 -11.41 28.34
N ASN A 16 -14.25 -12.31 27.64
CA ASN A 16 -14.47 -13.74 27.67
C ASN A 16 -13.16 -14.42 27.26
N ASP A 17 -13.01 -15.70 27.61
CA ASP A 17 -11.77 -16.49 27.44
C ASP A 17 -11.18 -16.54 26.01
N SER A 18 -11.82 -15.94 25.01
CA SER A 18 -11.34 -15.84 23.61
C SER A 18 -9.99 -15.15 23.45
N TYR A 19 -9.55 -14.31 24.39
CA TYR A 19 -8.20 -13.73 24.32
C TYR A 19 -7.11 -14.81 24.43
N LYS A 20 -7.37 -15.91 25.16
CA LYS A 20 -6.42 -17.01 25.33
C LYS A 20 -6.20 -17.79 24.03
N ASP A 21 -7.22 -17.86 23.18
CA ASP A 21 -7.12 -18.48 21.86
C ASP A 21 -6.27 -17.67 20.87
N LEU A 22 -6.09 -16.37 21.15
CA LEU A 22 -5.29 -15.46 20.33
C LEU A 22 -3.81 -15.44 20.76
N LEU A 23 -3.50 -15.76 22.02
CA LEU A 23 -2.11 -15.77 22.53
C LEU A 23 -1.14 -16.60 21.67
N PRO A 24 -1.47 -17.82 21.20
CA PRO A 24 -0.53 -18.62 20.41
C PRO A 24 -0.21 -18.02 19.04
N VAL A 25 -1.11 -17.23 18.45
CA VAL A 25 -0.94 -16.61 17.13
C VAL A 25 -0.41 -15.17 17.21
N GLN A 26 -0.41 -14.55 18.38
CA GLN A 26 0.03 -13.17 18.59
C GLN A 26 1.42 -12.86 18.00
N PRO A 27 2.45 -13.73 18.13
CA PRO A 27 3.74 -13.47 17.49
C PRO A 27 3.62 -13.42 15.96
N GLY A 28 2.85 -14.33 15.35
CA GLY A 28 2.55 -14.29 13.93
C GLY A 28 1.82 -13.01 13.51
N MET A 29 0.84 -12.55 14.30
CA MET A 29 0.13 -11.29 14.04
C MET A 29 1.11 -10.10 13.99
N ASN A 30 2.14 -10.09 14.85
CA ASN A 30 3.16 -9.05 14.84
C ASN A 30 4.03 -9.11 13.57
N ILE A 31 4.44 -10.30 13.12
CA ILE A 31 5.19 -10.49 11.85
C ILE A 31 4.38 -9.91 10.69
N TYR A 32 3.11 -10.33 10.59
CA TYR A 32 2.19 -9.85 9.56
C TYR A 32 2.04 -8.33 9.59
N ASN A 33 1.75 -7.75 10.77
CA ASN A 33 1.56 -6.32 10.90
C ASN A 33 2.80 -5.52 10.50
N CYS A 34 4.00 -5.97 10.89
CA CYS A 34 5.25 -5.33 10.49
C CYS A 34 5.46 -5.41 8.97
N ALA A 35 5.37 -6.60 8.38
CA ALA A 35 5.62 -6.77 6.94
C ALA A 35 4.57 -6.08 6.07
N ALA A 36 3.28 -6.18 6.42
CA ALA A 36 2.20 -5.53 5.70
C ALA A 36 2.28 -4.00 5.81
N THR A 37 2.60 -3.46 7.00
CA THR A 37 2.78 -2.01 7.17
C THR A 37 3.98 -1.51 6.37
N GLN A 38 5.12 -2.22 6.44
CA GLN A 38 6.29 -1.91 5.62
C GLN A 38 5.92 -1.89 4.13
N ASN A 39 5.19 -2.89 3.65
CA ASN A 39 4.78 -2.96 2.26
C ASN A 39 3.85 -1.79 1.89
N ARG A 40 2.89 -1.43 2.74
CA ARG A 40 1.98 -0.30 2.51
C ARG A 40 2.70 1.05 2.48
N VAL A 41 3.72 1.24 3.32
CA VAL A 41 4.59 2.43 3.28
C VAL A 41 5.35 2.48 1.96
N ALA A 42 6.00 1.38 1.57
CA ALA A 42 6.78 1.31 0.35
C ALA A 42 5.94 1.49 -0.93
N MET A 43 4.66 1.13 -0.88
CA MET A 43 3.73 1.21 -2.00
C MET A 43 3.02 2.58 -2.14
N GLN A 44 3.26 3.57 -1.27
CA GLN A 44 2.55 4.85 -1.34
C GLN A 44 2.71 5.57 -2.70
N ALA A 45 3.92 5.60 -3.24
CA ALA A 45 4.17 6.16 -4.58
C ALA A 45 3.40 5.39 -5.67
N ALA A 46 3.39 4.06 -5.61
CA ALA A 46 2.65 3.23 -6.56
C ALA A 46 1.13 3.45 -6.47
N ASN A 47 0.60 3.56 -5.25
CA ASN A 47 -0.81 3.84 -5.00
C ASN A 47 -1.22 5.18 -5.62
N ALA A 48 -0.40 6.22 -5.47
CA ALA A 48 -0.64 7.52 -6.09
C ALA A 48 -0.57 7.43 -7.63
N GLY A 49 0.43 6.75 -8.17
CA GLY A 49 0.57 6.51 -9.61
C GLY A 49 -0.64 5.82 -10.23
N MET A 50 -1.12 4.74 -9.60
CA MET A 50 -2.32 4.02 -10.04
C MET A 50 -3.58 4.89 -9.99
N ARG A 51 -3.74 5.71 -8.95
CA ARG A 51 -4.87 6.65 -8.86
C ARG A 51 -4.84 7.70 -9.96
N VAL A 52 -3.66 8.19 -10.36
CA VAL A 52 -3.54 9.09 -11.52
C VAL A 52 -3.76 8.35 -12.84
N ALA A 53 -3.33 7.09 -12.96
CA ALA A 53 -3.66 6.29 -14.14
C ALA A 53 -5.18 6.11 -14.31
N ILE A 54 -5.91 5.92 -13.19
CA ILE A 54 -7.37 5.89 -13.17
C ILE A 54 -7.99 7.23 -13.64
N LEU A 55 -7.43 8.35 -13.18
CA LEU A 55 -7.86 9.69 -13.62
C LEU A 55 -7.61 9.90 -15.10
N ALA A 56 -6.43 9.57 -15.59
CA ALA A 56 -6.06 9.75 -16.99
C ALA A 56 -6.93 8.91 -17.93
N ALA A 57 -7.23 7.66 -17.55
CA ALA A 57 -8.15 6.81 -18.30
C ALA A 57 -9.59 7.37 -18.31
N GLU A 58 -10.05 7.97 -17.21
CA GLU A 58 -11.37 8.62 -17.19
C GLU A 58 -11.40 9.89 -18.04
N VAL A 59 -10.33 10.70 -18.02
CA VAL A 59 -10.19 11.87 -18.91
C VAL A 59 -10.28 11.44 -20.37
N ALA A 60 -9.55 10.40 -20.76
CA ALA A 60 -9.57 9.90 -22.13
C ALA A 60 -10.97 9.40 -22.54
N LYS A 61 -11.64 8.66 -21.66
CA LYS A 61 -13.03 8.21 -21.87
C LYS A 61 -13.98 9.40 -22.10
N GLN A 62 -13.97 10.39 -21.20
CA GLN A 62 -14.89 11.53 -21.30
C GLN A 62 -14.60 12.41 -22.52
N ARG A 63 -13.32 12.56 -22.91
CA ARG A 63 -12.95 13.23 -24.17
C ARG A 63 -13.48 12.48 -25.39
N ALA A 64 -13.40 11.14 -25.40
CA ALA A 64 -13.94 10.33 -26.48
C ALA A 64 -15.48 10.43 -26.57
N GLU A 65 -16.15 10.72 -25.45
CA GLU A 65 -17.60 10.96 -25.38
C GLU A 65 -18.01 12.41 -25.72
N GLY A 66 -17.06 13.26 -26.14
CA GLY A 66 -17.30 14.64 -26.57
C GLY A 66 -17.05 15.71 -25.51
N GLY A 67 -16.44 15.35 -24.37
CA GLY A 67 -15.99 16.31 -23.36
C GLY A 67 -14.80 17.14 -23.84
N GLU A 68 -15.06 18.34 -24.35
CA GLU A 68 -14.01 19.31 -24.68
C GLU A 68 -13.35 19.84 -23.39
N GLU A 69 -12.03 20.02 -23.41
CA GLU A 69 -11.23 20.58 -22.29
C GLU A 69 -11.18 19.77 -20.98
N VAL A 70 -11.73 18.56 -20.91
CA VAL A 70 -11.61 17.70 -19.71
C VAL A 70 -10.13 17.38 -19.45
N ALA A 71 -9.66 17.57 -18.21
CA ALA A 71 -8.29 17.30 -17.78
C ALA A 71 -8.29 16.62 -16.40
N VAL A 72 -7.12 16.18 -15.91
CA VAL A 72 -7.04 15.46 -14.62
C VAL A 72 -7.47 16.34 -13.44
N GLU A 73 -7.37 17.66 -13.59
CA GLU A 73 -7.76 18.68 -12.64
C GLU A 73 -9.27 18.95 -12.63
N THR A 74 -9.97 18.63 -13.73
CA THR A 74 -11.38 19.03 -13.97
C THR A 74 -12.31 17.85 -14.22
N VAL A 75 -11.80 16.62 -14.34
CA VAL A 75 -12.63 15.43 -14.58
C VAL A 75 -13.53 15.12 -13.37
N GLU A 76 -14.82 14.94 -13.64
CA GLU A 76 -15.86 14.78 -12.63
C GLU A 76 -16.65 13.48 -12.79
N ASP A 77 -17.15 12.96 -11.66
CA ASP A 77 -18.16 11.90 -11.61
C ASP A 77 -19.29 12.41 -10.70
N ASN A 78 -20.48 12.58 -11.24
CA ASN A 78 -21.65 13.15 -10.55
C ASN A 78 -21.35 14.52 -9.88
N ASN A 79 -20.81 15.47 -10.65
CA ASN A 79 -20.48 16.84 -10.20
C ASN A 79 -19.45 16.91 -9.04
N VAL A 80 -18.60 15.90 -8.93
CA VAL A 80 -17.52 15.86 -7.95
C VAL A 80 -16.22 15.47 -8.63
N LEU A 81 -15.21 16.31 -8.45
CA LEU A 81 -13.85 16.09 -8.93
C LEU A 81 -13.31 14.73 -8.48
N ILE A 82 -12.95 13.89 -9.45
CA ILE A 82 -12.59 12.49 -9.17
C ILE A 82 -11.29 12.42 -8.38
N TYR A 83 -10.33 13.32 -8.62
CA TYR A 83 -9.07 13.29 -7.88
C TYR A 83 -9.30 13.50 -6.38
N LYS A 84 -10.28 14.34 -5.98
CA LYS A 84 -10.63 14.52 -4.57
C LYS A 84 -11.24 13.27 -3.93
N LYS A 85 -11.86 12.38 -4.71
CA LYS A 85 -12.37 11.07 -4.24
C LYS A 85 -11.25 10.03 -4.11
N LEU A 86 -10.32 10.01 -5.06
CA LEU A 86 -9.21 9.04 -5.08
C LEU A 86 -8.12 9.39 -4.07
N PHE A 87 -7.95 10.67 -3.77
CA PHE A 87 -7.00 11.18 -2.79
C PHE A 87 -7.75 11.72 -1.57
N ASN A 88 -7.58 13.00 -1.26
CA ASN A 88 -8.35 13.70 -0.26
C ASN A 88 -8.72 15.11 -0.76
N SER A 89 -9.48 15.87 0.05
CA SER A 89 -9.97 17.20 -0.31
C SER A 89 -8.89 18.27 -0.49
N MET A 90 -7.70 18.06 0.08
CA MET A 90 -6.59 19.03 0.11
C MET A 90 -5.44 18.67 -0.83
N THR A 91 -5.48 17.48 -1.44
CA THR A 91 -4.51 17.07 -2.46
C THR A 91 -4.73 17.94 -3.69
N THR A 92 -3.64 18.42 -4.30
CA THR A 92 -3.70 19.06 -5.62
C THR A 92 -2.99 18.20 -6.64
N ILE A 93 -3.45 18.29 -7.89
CA ILE A 93 -2.83 17.68 -9.05
C ILE A 93 -2.64 18.77 -10.11
N GLU A 94 -1.49 18.77 -10.76
CA GLU A 94 -1.16 19.67 -11.86
C GLU A 94 -0.51 18.89 -13.00
N THR A 95 -0.91 19.18 -14.23
CA THR A 95 -0.23 18.72 -15.44
C THR A 95 1.08 19.49 -15.60
N VAL A 96 2.17 18.76 -15.76
CA VAL A 96 3.52 19.29 -16.00
C VAL A 96 4.09 18.71 -17.28
N GLU A 97 5.18 19.26 -17.80
CA GLU A 97 5.76 18.87 -19.10
C GLU A 97 5.99 17.35 -19.24
N GLU A 98 6.43 16.70 -18.15
CA GLU A 98 6.83 15.30 -18.16
C GLU A 98 5.74 14.35 -17.63
N GLY A 99 4.57 14.89 -17.25
CA GLY A 99 3.44 14.11 -16.72
C GLY A 99 2.60 14.89 -15.71
N TYR A 100 2.57 14.44 -14.46
CA TYR A 100 1.72 15.01 -13.41
C TYR A 100 2.47 15.22 -12.11
N LYS A 101 2.20 16.33 -11.41
CA LYS A 101 2.69 16.53 -10.04
C LYS A 101 1.52 16.54 -9.06
N LEU A 102 1.67 15.76 -8.00
CA LEU A 102 0.76 15.77 -6.85
C LEU A 102 1.41 16.51 -5.70
N THR A 103 0.62 17.31 -4.99
CA THR A 103 1.02 17.90 -3.71
C THR A 103 0.03 17.49 -2.63
N PHE A 104 0.55 16.96 -1.53
CA PHE A 104 -0.23 16.42 -0.42
C PHE A 104 -0.21 17.36 0.78
N ASN A 105 -1.26 17.25 1.60
CA ASN A 105 -1.39 17.99 2.84
C ASN A 105 -1.71 17.03 3.99
N LYS A 106 -0.84 17.01 5.00
CA LYS A 106 -0.95 16.07 6.12
C LYS A 106 -2.14 16.28 7.04
N ASN A 107 -2.94 17.33 6.87
CA ASN A 107 -4.08 17.57 7.76
C ASN A 107 -5.29 16.66 7.44
N TYR A 108 -5.24 15.91 6.34
CA TYR A 108 -6.33 15.03 5.92
C TYR A 108 -5.80 13.62 5.61
N PRO A 109 -6.45 12.58 6.14
CA PRO A 109 -6.05 11.21 5.85
C PRO A 109 -6.33 10.89 4.38
N MET A 110 -5.45 10.09 3.80
CA MET A 110 -5.69 9.39 2.56
C MET A 110 -6.69 8.23 2.78
N PRO A 111 -7.29 7.67 1.71
CA PRO A 111 -8.21 6.54 1.83
C PRO A 111 -7.59 5.28 2.46
N ASP A 112 -6.26 5.15 2.45
CA ASP A 112 -5.47 4.10 3.13
C ASP A 112 -5.03 4.48 4.54
N TYR A 113 -5.61 5.54 5.13
CA TYR A 113 -5.41 6.03 6.49
C TYR A 113 -4.02 6.61 6.81
N PHE A 114 -3.10 6.63 5.84
CA PHE A 114 -1.87 7.42 5.96
C PHE A 114 -2.17 8.90 5.76
N TYR A 115 -1.33 9.74 6.35
CA TYR A 115 -1.32 11.17 6.10
C TYR A 115 -0.05 11.49 5.31
N LEU A 116 -0.19 12.19 4.19
CA LEU A 116 0.91 12.47 3.28
C LEU A 116 1.23 13.97 3.29
N GLU A 117 2.51 14.32 3.27
CA GLU A 117 3.01 15.69 3.06
C GLU A 117 4.03 15.69 1.93
N GLY A 118 4.20 16.83 1.29
CA GLY A 118 5.14 17.01 0.20
C GLY A 118 4.57 16.61 -1.15
N SER A 119 5.42 16.17 -2.08
CA SER A 119 5.03 15.99 -3.46
C SER A 119 5.54 14.71 -4.12
N LEU A 120 4.80 14.27 -5.15
CA LEU A 120 5.19 13.19 -6.05
C LEU A 120 5.18 13.71 -7.48
N LEU A 121 6.15 13.30 -8.28
CA LEU A 121 6.17 13.53 -9.73
C LEU A 121 5.92 12.21 -10.46
N ILE A 122 4.88 12.17 -11.28
CA ILE A 122 4.54 11.03 -12.13
C ILE A 122 4.99 11.35 -13.54
N ARG A 123 6.01 10.64 -14.02
CA ARG A 123 6.52 10.75 -15.37
C ARG A 123 5.82 9.74 -16.27
N THR A 124 5.10 10.22 -17.26
CA THR A 124 4.30 9.34 -18.15
C THR A 124 5.08 8.89 -19.39
N ASN A 125 6.30 9.39 -19.58
CA ASN A 125 7.13 9.15 -20.76
C ASN A 125 6.40 9.46 -22.09
N GLY A 126 5.57 10.50 -22.08
CA GLY A 126 4.80 10.96 -23.25
C GLY A 126 3.49 10.22 -23.49
N ALA A 127 3.15 9.20 -22.69
CA ALA A 127 1.86 8.52 -22.78
C ALA A 127 0.77 9.33 -22.07
N SER A 128 -0.37 9.55 -22.73
CA SER A 128 -1.54 10.20 -22.13
C SER A 128 -2.31 9.28 -21.17
N GLU A 129 -2.14 7.96 -21.32
CA GLU A 129 -2.83 6.93 -20.55
C GLU A 129 -1.86 5.77 -20.25
N LEU A 130 -2.13 5.04 -19.16
CA LEU A 130 -1.42 3.82 -18.83
C LEU A 130 -2.06 2.63 -19.57
N THR A 131 -1.80 2.53 -20.87
CA THR A 131 -2.28 1.45 -21.76
C THR A 131 -1.14 0.50 -22.15
N GLU A 132 -1.44 -0.60 -22.83
CA GLU A 132 -0.47 -1.65 -23.17
C GLU A 132 0.84 -1.08 -23.75
N GLY A 133 1.97 -1.43 -23.12
CA GLY A 133 3.30 -0.95 -23.50
C GLY A 133 3.72 0.38 -22.85
N ALA A 134 2.79 1.14 -22.27
CA ALA A 134 3.11 2.34 -21.51
C ALA A 134 3.79 1.98 -20.18
N THR A 135 4.80 2.76 -19.82
CA THR A 135 5.48 2.67 -18.54
C THR A 135 5.54 4.05 -17.91
N TRP A 136 5.06 4.16 -16.68
CA TRP A 136 5.11 5.38 -15.88
C TRP A 136 6.08 5.21 -14.72
N ASN A 137 6.79 6.28 -14.39
CA ASN A 137 7.67 6.33 -13.21
C ASN A 137 7.06 7.27 -12.18
N VAL A 138 7.05 6.86 -10.91
CA VAL A 138 6.59 7.71 -9.81
C VAL A 138 7.78 8.05 -8.93
N GLU A 139 8.12 9.33 -8.89
CA GLU A 139 9.27 9.88 -8.21
C GLU A 139 8.84 10.59 -6.93
N MET A 140 9.32 10.07 -5.80
CA MET A 140 9.21 10.75 -4.51
C MET A 140 10.13 11.96 -4.51
N GLN A 141 9.57 13.14 -4.25
CA GLN A 141 10.36 14.36 -4.11
C GLN A 141 10.96 14.41 -2.69
N ASP A 142 12.01 15.20 -2.50
CA ASP A 142 12.74 15.29 -1.22
C ASP A 142 11.86 15.72 -0.03
N ASP A 143 10.71 16.34 -0.29
CA ASP A 143 9.75 16.77 0.71
C ASP A 143 8.67 15.72 1.04
N PHE A 144 8.66 14.57 0.35
CA PHE A 144 7.62 13.55 0.51
C PHE A 144 7.76 12.77 1.82
N LYS A 145 6.70 12.83 2.64
CA LYS A 145 6.66 12.22 3.97
C LYS A 145 5.34 11.54 4.25
N LEU A 146 5.39 10.51 5.09
CA LEU A 146 4.21 9.83 5.61
C LEU A 146 4.10 10.09 7.10
N TYR A 147 2.87 10.16 7.58
CA TYR A 147 2.53 10.27 8.98
C TYR A 147 1.50 9.22 9.33
N SER A 148 1.64 8.65 10.52
CA SER A 148 0.69 7.73 11.12
C SER A 148 0.41 8.16 12.56
N TYR A 149 -0.86 8.16 12.95
CA TYR A 149 -1.26 8.47 14.32
C TYR A 149 -1.53 7.17 15.08
N SER A 150 -0.90 7.02 16.24
CA SER A 150 -1.23 5.91 17.13
C SER A 150 -2.64 6.09 17.70
N SER A 151 -3.40 4.99 17.78
CA SER A 151 -4.73 4.98 18.43
C SER A 151 -4.65 5.19 19.95
N TYR A 152 -3.45 5.06 20.54
CA TYR A 152 -3.20 5.16 21.98
C TYR A 152 -2.27 6.33 22.27
N GLY A 153 -2.85 7.47 22.64
CA GLY A 153 -2.11 8.62 23.18
C GLY A 153 -1.76 9.72 22.17
N GLY A 154 -2.26 9.65 20.92
CA GLY A 154 -2.15 10.76 19.96
C GLY A 154 -0.73 11.06 19.49
N SER A 155 0.21 10.12 19.67
CA SER A 155 1.57 10.28 19.17
C SER A 155 1.61 10.10 17.65
N GLU A 156 2.06 11.14 16.97
CA GLU A 156 2.37 11.12 15.53
C GLU A 156 3.71 10.42 15.33
N SER A 157 3.76 9.48 14.37
CA SER A 157 5.00 8.92 13.87
C SER A 157 5.23 9.40 12.44
N GLN A 158 6.32 10.14 12.23
CA GLN A 158 6.76 10.55 10.91
C GLN A 158 7.67 9.48 10.30
N VAL A 159 7.43 9.18 9.03
CA VAL A 159 8.29 8.34 8.19
C VAL A 159 8.80 9.21 7.04
N ASN A 160 10.12 9.36 6.96
CA ASN A 160 10.79 10.05 5.88
C ASN A 160 10.95 9.08 4.71
N MET A 161 10.50 9.46 3.51
CA MET A 161 10.74 8.68 2.28
C MET A 161 12.00 9.23 1.62
N GLU A 162 13.10 8.52 1.78
CA GLU A 162 14.44 8.99 1.44
C GLU A 162 14.83 8.67 -0.01
N GLY A 163 14.08 7.79 -0.67
CA GLY A 163 14.28 7.50 -2.08
C GLY A 163 13.86 6.10 -2.49
N GLY A 164 14.40 5.66 -3.63
CA GLY A 164 14.02 4.43 -4.31
C GLY A 164 13.26 4.72 -5.60
N THR A 165 12.85 3.67 -6.30
CA THR A 165 12.19 3.79 -7.61
C THR A 165 10.87 3.06 -7.60
N THR A 166 9.87 3.66 -8.24
CA THR A 166 8.56 3.06 -8.48
C THR A 166 8.23 3.15 -9.96
N THR A 167 7.90 2.03 -10.56
CA THR A 167 7.52 1.95 -11.98
C THR A 167 6.21 1.18 -12.12
N ILE A 168 5.34 1.65 -13.00
CA ILE A 168 4.07 1.00 -13.34
C ILE A 168 4.07 0.76 -14.84
N THR A 169 3.97 -0.50 -15.26
CA THR A 169 3.95 -0.89 -16.67
C THR A 169 2.62 -1.55 -17.00
N ALA A 170 1.89 -1.00 -17.95
CA ALA A 170 0.67 -1.63 -18.45
C ALA A 170 1.01 -2.76 -19.45
N SER A 171 0.29 -3.85 -19.31
CA SER A 171 0.37 -5.08 -20.11
C SER A 171 -0.96 -5.33 -20.79
N ALA A 172 -0.99 -6.29 -21.72
CA ALA A 172 -2.23 -6.71 -22.37
C ALA A 172 -3.31 -7.11 -21.35
N GLY A 173 -4.59 -6.94 -21.74
CA GLY A 173 -5.74 -7.32 -20.91
C GLY A 173 -6.00 -6.40 -19.71
N GLY A 174 -5.50 -5.16 -19.73
CA GLY A 174 -5.72 -4.19 -18.66
C GLY A 174 -4.91 -4.45 -17.38
N SER A 175 -3.99 -5.41 -17.41
CA SER A 175 -3.10 -5.72 -16.30
C SER A 175 -1.98 -4.69 -16.17
N CYS A 176 -1.59 -4.36 -14.95
CA CYS A 176 -0.47 -3.47 -14.64
C CYS A 176 0.55 -4.20 -13.76
N THR A 177 1.83 -4.13 -14.12
CA THR A 177 2.91 -4.55 -13.24
C THR A 177 3.47 -3.35 -12.51
N ILE A 178 3.36 -3.35 -11.19
CA ILE A 178 4.00 -2.40 -10.29
C ILE A 178 5.34 -3.00 -9.86
N ARG A 179 6.40 -2.21 -9.96
CA ARG A 179 7.74 -2.53 -9.44
C ARG A 179 8.19 -1.43 -8.50
N ILE A 180 8.66 -1.84 -7.33
CA ILE A 180 9.33 -0.97 -6.38
C ILE A 180 10.74 -1.50 -6.17
N ALA A 181 11.74 -0.64 -6.15
CA ALA A 181 13.12 -1.04 -5.91
C ALA A 181 13.84 -0.06 -5.00
N ASN A 182 14.48 -0.62 -3.97
CA ASN A 182 15.24 0.06 -2.94
C ASN A 182 14.47 1.22 -2.31
N ILE A 183 13.20 1.01 -1.95
CA ILE A 183 12.42 2.04 -1.27
C ILE A 183 13.04 2.27 0.11
N ALA A 184 13.72 3.40 0.21
CA ALA A 184 14.41 3.86 1.40
C ALA A 184 13.47 4.72 2.22
N ALA A 185 13.20 4.29 3.44
CA ALA A 185 12.37 5.02 4.37
C ALA A 185 12.90 4.85 5.78
N SER A 186 12.78 5.89 6.61
CA SER A 186 13.19 5.86 8.01
C SER A 186 12.14 6.49 8.92
N ILE A 187 12.01 5.97 10.14
CA ILE A 187 11.19 6.60 11.17
C ILE A 187 11.97 7.79 11.72
N GLU A 188 11.33 8.94 11.86
CA GLU A 188 11.97 10.11 12.48
C GLU A 188 12.47 9.78 13.90
N ASN A 189 13.71 10.14 14.20
CA ASN A 189 14.43 9.76 15.43
C ASN A 189 14.61 8.23 15.64
N GLY A 190 14.32 7.42 14.61
CA GLY A 190 14.61 6.00 14.57
C GLY A 190 16.12 5.75 14.57
N LYS A 191 16.54 4.67 15.24
CA LYS A 191 17.97 4.33 15.40
C LYS A 191 18.42 3.15 14.55
N SER A 192 17.49 2.46 13.88
CA SER A 192 17.74 1.25 13.11
C SER A 192 18.25 1.52 11.70
N GLY A 193 18.25 2.76 11.21
CA GLY A 193 18.57 3.09 9.82
C GLY A 193 17.35 3.00 8.90
N ALA A 194 17.60 3.05 7.59
CA ALA A 194 16.58 3.09 6.56
C ALA A 194 16.23 1.70 6.00
N SER A 195 14.99 1.54 5.53
CA SER A 195 14.55 0.37 4.76
C SER A 195 15.23 0.31 3.38
N ASN A 196 15.11 -0.81 2.68
CA ASN A 196 15.50 -0.94 1.27
C ASN A 196 14.53 -1.82 0.47
N TRP A 197 13.24 -1.66 0.79
CA TRP A 197 12.18 -2.57 0.36
C TRP A 197 12.06 -2.63 -1.17
N SER A 198 12.04 -3.85 -1.71
CA SER A 198 11.99 -4.09 -3.16
C SER A 198 11.02 -5.22 -3.49
N GLY A 199 10.32 -5.12 -4.61
CA GLY A 199 9.31 -6.10 -4.99
C GLY A 199 8.59 -5.80 -6.29
N SER A 200 7.70 -6.71 -6.66
CA SER A 200 6.84 -6.58 -7.83
C SER A 200 5.47 -7.17 -7.58
N PHE A 201 4.44 -6.46 -8.03
CA PHE A 201 3.05 -6.85 -7.94
C PHE A 201 2.38 -6.71 -9.30
N VAL A 202 1.54 -7.65 -9.66
CA VAL A 202 0.66 -7.60 -10.82
C VAL A 202 -0.74 -7.28 -10.31
N VAL A 203 -1.38 -6.29 -10.93
CA VAL A 203 -2.77 -5.89 -10.66
C VAL A 203 -3.55 -6.05 -11.95
N ARG A 204 -4.63 -6.82 -11.93
CA ARG A 204 -5.50 -7.03 -13.10
C ARG A 204 -6.97 -6.93 -12.70
N PRO A 205 -7.85 -6.38 -13.55
CA PRO A 205 -9.27 -6.45 -13.27
C PRO A 205 -9.72 -7.93 -13.28
N ALA A 206 -10.58 -8.31 -12.34
CA ALA A 206 -11.13 -9.67 -12.31
C ALA A 206 -12.15 -9.93 -13.44
N ASP A 207 -12.72 -8.85 -13.98
CA ASP A 207 -13.61 -8.84 -15.15
C ASP A 207 -12.90 -8.09 -16.28
N GLU A 208 -12.63 -8.77 -17.39
CA GLU A 208 -11.89 -8.22 -18.54
C GLU A 208 -12.58 -7.00 -19.20
N SER A 209 -13.88 -6.79 -18.95
CA SER A 209 -14.58 -5.59 -19.42
C SER A 209 -14.28 -4.33 -18.62
N VAL A 210 -13.66 -4.47 -17.44
CA VAL A 210 -13.33 -3.35 -16.55
C VAL A 210 -12.04 -2.67 -17.02
N THR A 211 -12.13 -1.38 -17.34
CA THR A 211 -10.97 -0.54 -17.65
C THR A 211 -10.51 0.25 -16.43
N LEU A 212 -9.36 0.93 -16.53
CA LEU A 212 -8.87 1.82 -15.48
C LEU A 212 -9.70 3.11 -15.31
N ALA A 213 -10.60 3.44 -16.24
CA ALA A 213 -11.44 4.63 -16.10
C ALA A 213 -12.26 4.55 -14.80
N TYR A 214 -12.24 5.62 -13.99
CA TYR A 214 -12.87 5.65 -12.67
C TYR A 214 -14.33 5.15 -12.68
N SER A 215 -15.10 5.58 -13.67
CA SER A 215 -16.49 5.19 -13.85
C SER A 215 -16.67 3.68 -14.13
N SER A 216 -15.64 3.04 -14.70
CA SER A 216 -15.60 1.59 -14.97
C SER A 216 -15.11 0.78 -13.76
N CYS A 217 -14.07 1.24 -13.07
CA CYS A 217 -13.39 0.45 -12.04
C CYS A 217 -13.92 0.65 -10.61
N LYS A 218 -14.64 1.74 -10.32
CA LYS A 218 -15.12 2.03 -8.97
C LYS A 218 -15.97 0.87 -8.42
N GLY A 219 -15.59 0.34 -7.26
CA GLY A 219 -16.27 -0.78 -6.60
C GLY A 219 -16.14 -2.14 -7.31
N LYS A 220 -15.23 -2.26 -8.29
CA LYS A 220 -14.92 -3.52 -8.96
C LYS A 220 -13.78 -4.25 -8.27
N THR A 221 -13.72 -5.56 -8.51
CA THR A 221 -12.69 -6.45 -7.98
C THR A 221 -11.47 -6.44 -8.89
N PHE A 222 -10.29 -6.40 -8.29
CA PHE A 222 -9.00 -6.56 -8.95
C PHE A 222 -8.26 -7.73 -8.32
N ASP A 223 -7.69 -8.60 -9.15
CA ASP A 223 -6.74 -9.60 -8.68
C ASP A 223 -5.37 -8.95 -8.53
N VAL A 224 -4.69 -9.30 -7.44
CA VAL A 224 -3.35 -8.82 -7.08
C VAL A 224 -2.50 -10.00 -6.65
N GLU A 225 -1.34 -10.12 -7.28
CA GLU A 225 -0.34 -11.15 -6.98
C GLU A 225 1.04 -10.52 -6.94
N GLY A 226 1.87 -10.92 -5.99
CA GLY A 226 3.25 -10.43 -5.96
C GLY A 226 3.92 -10.58 -4.62
N SER A 227 5.14 -10.07 -4.55
CA SER A 227 5.93 -10.12 -3.33
C SER A 227 6.95 -8.98 -3.26
N ALA A 228 7.33 -8.65 -2.04
CA ALA A 228 8.38 -7.70 -1.74
C ALA A 228 9.14 -8.11 -0.48
N ALA A 229 10.40 -7.72 -0.39
CA ALA A 229 11.26 -8.03 0.73
C ALA A 229 12.39 -6.99 0.90
N GLY A 230 13.04 -7.02 2.05
CA GLY A 230 14.21 -6.22 2.36
C GLY A 230 14.29 -5.85 3.83
N ALA A 231 15.24 -4.97 4.13
CA ALA A 231 15.30 -4.25 5.40
C ALA A 231 14.04 -3.39 5.55
N SER A 232 13.40 -3.46 6.71
CA SER A 232 12.17 -2.74 7.02
C SER A 232 12.41 -1.50 7.89
N LEU A 233 11.36 -0.75 8.21
CA LEU A 233 11.36 0.37 9.15
C LEU A 233 11.51 -0.06 10.61
N TYR A 234 11.33 -1.35 10.89
CA TYR A 234 11.36 -1.89 12.25
C TYR A 234 12.77 -2.29 12.62
N ALA A 235 13.16 -2.08 13.88
CA ALA A 235 14.46 -2.49 14.37
C ALA A 235 14.49 -4.00 14.65
N ASN A 236 15.64 -4.63 14.43
CA ASN A 236 15.91 -5.99 14.90
C ASN A 236 15.94 -6.07 16.45
N ILE A 237 16.11 -7.27 17.00
CA ILE A 237 16.16 -7.48 18.46
C ILE A 237 17.26 -6.71 19.19
N TYR A 238 18.35 -6.35 18.50
CA TYR A 238 19.44 -5.58 19.08
C TYR A 238 19.20 -4.07 19.02
N GLY A 239 18.20 -3.62 18.24
CA GLY A 239 17.88 -2.21 18.06
C GLY A 239 18.90 -1.44 17.23
N THR A 240 19.82 -2.14 16.55
CA THR A 240 20.98 -1.54 15.87
C THR A 240 20.83 -1.47 14.36
N GLU A 241 20.01 -2.34 13.77
CA GLU A 241 19.82 -2.46 12.32
C GLU A 241 18.34 -2.70 12.01
N PRO A 242 17.92 -2.48 10.76
CA PRO A 242 16.55 -2.74 10.38
C PRO A 242 16.32 -4.25 10.22
N LEU A 243 15.16 -4.70 10.71
CA LEU A 243 14.66 -6.06 10.64
C LEU A 243 14.38 -6.44 9.18
N ASN A 244 14.90 -7.58 8.73
CA ASN A 244 14.63 -8.07 7.39
C ASN A 244 13.31 -8.86 7.34
N LEU A 245 12.42 -8.41 6.46
CA LEU A 245 11.08 -8.96 6.29
C LEU A 245 10.83 -9.32 4.81
N SER A 246 9.81 -10.14 4.60
CA SER A 246 9.17 -10.35 3.31
C SER A 246 7.65 -10.35 3.47
N TYR A 247 6.96 -9.92 2.42
CA TYR A 247 5.52 -9.93 2.28
C TYR A 247 5.16 -10.43 0.89
N SER A 248 4.14 -11.26 0.79
CA SER A 248 3.59 -11.69 -0.49
C SER A 248 2.08 -11.82 -0.43
N VAL A 249 1.45 -11.65 -1.58
CA VAL A 249 0.03 -11.88 -1.79
C VAL A 249 -0.14 -12.82 -2.97
N SER A 250 -0.99 -13.83 -2.80
CA SER A 250 -1.34 -14.83 -3.81
C SER A 250 -2.85 -14.98 -3.89
N GLU A 251 -3.37 -15.09 -5.11
CA GLU A 251 -4.82 -15.14 -5.38
C GLU A 251 -5.59 -14.00 -4.68
N GLY A 252 -4.94 -12.84 -4.50
CA GLY A 252 -5.48 -11.72 -3.76
C GLY A 252 -6.57 -11.03 -4.56
N GLN A 253 -7.78 -10.93 -4.04
CA GLN A 253 -8.87 -10.18 -4.64
C GLN A 253 -9.13 -8.93 -3.81
N TYR A 254 -9.13 -7.77 -4.45
CA TYR A 254 -9.27 -6.47 -3.79
C TYR A 254 -10.47 -5.71 -4.34
N VAL A 255 -11.25 -5.11 -3.43
CA VAL A 255 -12.25 -4.09 -3.77
C VAL A 255 -11.79 -2.78 -3.17
N GLY A 256 -11.35 -1.86 -4.02
CA GLY A 256 -10.64 -0.65 -3.57
C GLY A 256 -9.32 -1.03 -2.89
N LEU A 257 -9.18 -0.68 -1.60
CA LEU A 257 -7.97 -0.95 -0.81
C LEU A 257 -8.11 -2.18 0.11
N GLN A 258 -9.28 -2.83 0.11
CA GLN A 258 -9.57 -3.94 1.01
C GLN A 258 -9.44 -5.26 0.25
N ILE A 259 -8.66 -6.18 0.82
CA ILE A 259 -8.63 -7.58 0.39
C ILE A 259 -9.94 -8.26 0.82
N VAL A 260 -10.57 -8.96 -0.12
CA VAL A 260 -11.80 -9.73 0.09
C VAL A 260 -11.53 -11.22 0.12
N ASP A 261 -10.66 -11.72 -0.76
CA ASP A 261 -10.27 -13.12 -0.84
C ASP A 261 -8.77 -13.22 -1.17
N GLY A 262 -8.17 -14.38 -0.88
CA GLY A 262 -6.76 -14.66 -1.19
C GLY A 262 -5.89 -14.87 0.04
N THR A 263 -4.59 -14.95 -0.18
CA THR A 263 -3.62 -15.31 0.87
C THR A 263 -2.49 -14.31 0.94
N GLU A 264 -2.25 -13.76 2.12
CA GLU A 264 -1.08 -12.94 2.44
C GLU A 264 -0.11 -13.74 3.31
N GLU A 265 1.17 -13.76 2.94
CA GLU A 265 2.23 -14.40 3.72
C GLU A 265 3.27 -13.35 4.11
N ALA A 266 3.71 -13.42 5.36
CA ALA A 266 4.73 -12.55 5.91
C ALA A 266 5.77 -13.37 6.66
N LYS A 267 7.04 -12.95 6.59
CA LYS A 267 8.14 -13.73 7.18
C LYS A 267 9.34 -12.88 7.57
N PHE A 268 9.97 -13.22 8.69
CA PHE A 268 11.36 -12.84 8.98
C PHE A 268 12.32 -13.58 8.05
N THR A 269 13.16 -12.86 7.32
CA THR A 269 14.07 -13.47 6.34
C THR A 269 15.45 -13.80 6.92
N SER A 270 15.75 -13.33 8.14
CA SER A 270 16.98 -13.61 8.88
C SER A 270 16.66 -14.14 10.28
N PRO A 271 17.16 -15.33 10.67
CA PRO A 271 16.98 -15.87 12.02
C PRO A 271 17.78 -15.13 13.09
N LEU A 272 18.68 -14.22 12.70
CA LEU A 272 19.47 -13.40 13.63
C LEU A 272 18.73 -12.13 14.07
N ASP A 273 17.63 -11.79 13.39
CA ASP A 273 16.96 -10.50 13.59
C ASP A 273 15.88 -10.54 14.69
N TYR A 274 15.50 -11.73 15.16
CA TYR A 274 14.39 -11.94 16.08
C TYR A 274 14.69 -13.01 17.15
N ASP A 275 13.98 -12.93 18.27
CA ASP A 275 14.09 -13.89 19.37
C ASP A 275 13.21 -15.11 19.08
N THR A 276 13.83 -16.25 18.83
CA THR A 276 13.15 -17.52 18.53
C THR A 276 12.32 -18.08 19.70
N ALA A 277 12.58 -17.65 20.95
CA ALA A 277 11.73 -18.00 22.08
C ALA A 277 10.40 -17.23 22.04
N THR A 278 10.45 -15.97 21.60
CA THR A 278 9.25 -15.12 21.41
C THR A 278 8.52 -15.44 20.10
N TYR A 279 9.26 -15.77 19.04
CA TYR A 279 8.75 -16.10 17.71
C TYR A 279 9.17 -17.52 17.31
N PRO A 280 8.41 -18.55 17.74
CA PRO A 280 8.76 -19.95 17.50
C PRO A 280 8.70 -20.35 16.01
N ALA A 281 7.98 -19.61 15.17
CA ALA A 281 8.01 -19.73 13.71
C ALA A 281 8.39 -18.39 13.05
N SER A 282 9.09 -18.47 11.92
CA SER A 282 9.58 -17.31 11.17
C SER A 282 8.51 -16.64 10.29
N ASP A 283 7.45 -17.38 10.00
CA ASP A 283 6.48 -17.08 8.96
C ASP A 283 5.06 -17.21 9.49
N VAL A 284 4.18 -16.45 8.85
CA VAL A 284 2.75 -16.38 9.17
C VAL A 284 1.98 -16.26 7.87
N ARG A 285 0.80 -16.85 7.85
CA ARG A 285 -0.12 -16.79 6.71
C ARG A 285 -1.49 -16.29 7.15
N CYS A 286 -2.02 -15.30 6.46
CA CYS A 286 -3.37 -14.79 6.60
C CYS A 286 -4.18 -15.20 5.36
N VAL A 287 -5.22 -16.00 5.55
CA VAL A 287 -6.14 -16.40 4.48
C VAL A 287 -7.42 -15.60 4.61
N TRP A 288 -7.77 -14.88 3.56
CA TRP A 288 -8.95 -14.02 3.47
C TRP A 288 -10.08 -14.75 2.76
N THR A 289 -11.29 -14.60 3.29
CA THR A 289 -12.53 -15.08 2.68
C THR A 289 -13.66 -14.11 2.98
N ASN A 290 -14.28 -13.54 1.96
CA ASN A 290 -15.34 -12.53 2.08
C ASN A 290 -14.99 -11.37 3.04
N GLY A 291 -13.75 -10.89 2.99
CA GLY A 291 -13.24 -9.78 3.79
C GLY A 291 -12.98 -10.10 5.27
N GLN A 292 -13.15 -11.37 5.68
CA GLN A 292 -12.70 -11.88 6.97
C GLN A 292 -11.41 -12.67 6.78
N TYR A 293 -10.57 -12.77 7.81
CA TYR A 293 -9.32 -13.53 7.70
C TYR A 293 -9.16 -14.55 8.82
N ARG A 294 -8.43 -15.62 8.50
CA ARG A 294 -7.84 -16.56 9.46
C ARG A 294 -6.33 -16.46 9.40
N ILE A 295 -5.70 -16.32 10.56
CA ILE A 295 -4.25 -16.34 10.70
C ILE A 295 -3.77 -17.73 11.09
N TYR A 296 -2.74 -18.22 10.39
CA TYR A 296 -2.08 -19.49 10.62
C TYR A 296 -0.65 -19.22 11.06
N TYR A 297 -0.29 -19.65 12.26
CA TYR A 297 1.03 -19.41 12.83
C TYR A 297 1.47 -20.56 13.73
N ASN A 298 2.65 -21.13 13.48
CA ASN A 298 3.26 -22.16 14.32
C ASN A 298 2.30 -23.33 14.67
N GLY A 299 1.52 -23.81 13.70
CA GLY A 299 0.54 -24.88 13.88
C GLY A 299 -0.79 -24.46 14.52
N TYR A 300 -0.94 -23.19 14.90
CA TYR A 300 -2.19 -22.62 15.43
C TYR A 300 -2.96 -21.87 14.35
N VAL A 301 -4.28 -21.80 14.51
CA VAL A 301 -5.20 -21.03 13.66
C VAL A 301 -6.12 -20.16 14.52
N TYR A 302 -6.38 -18.93 14.07
CA TYR A 302 -7.34 -18.03 14.69
C TYR A 302 -8.09 -17.18 13.65
N PRO A 303 -9.41 -16.93 13.81
CA PRO A 303 -10.29 -17.59 14.78
C PRO A 303 -10.40 -19.09 14.48
N LYS A 304 -10.67 -19.89 15.53
CA LYS A 304 -10.97 -21.32 15.39
C LYS A 304 -12.35 -21.50 14.72
N GLU A 305 -12.55 -22.66 14.10
CA GLU A 305 -13.86 -23.06 13.55
C GLU A 305 -14.91 -23.28 14.64
#